data_AF-A0A8J3GZQ9-F1
#
_entry.id   AF-A0A8J3GZQ9-F1
#
_cell.length_a   1.000
_cell.length_b   1.000
_cell.length_c   1.000
_cell.angle_alpha   90.00
_cell.angle_beta   90.00
_cell.angle_gamma   90.00
#
_symmetry.space_group_name_H-M   'P 1'
#
loop_
_entity.id
_entity.type
_entity.pdbx_description
1 polymer ?
#
loop_
_entity_poly.entity_id
_entity_poly.type
_entity_poly.pdbx_seq_one_letter_code
_entity_poly.pdbx_strand_id
1 'polypeptide(L)'
;MPDADAIIVGGGLAGLVAAAELGDRGKRVILLDQESEANLGGQAFWSLGGLFMIDTPEQRRMGIRDSHGLAQLDWMGSAQFDRPEDAWPRQWAEAYLDFAATEMRPWLHAMGLRWFPVVGWAERGGGFATGHGNSVPRFHITWGTGPGVVEHFERLVREHVAAGRIELRFRHQVDHIVMQNGAATGVAGTLLAPDSAARGQRTNRDAVAAFELSAPSVIVTSGGIGGNFDLVRKAWPADRLGPPPKRMVAGVPAHVDGRMIAISEAAGGHVINRDRMWHYTEGVANWDPIWPNHGIRILPGPSSMWFDAEGNRLPAPFLPGFDTLGTLKAILATGHEHSWFVLTQKIIKKEFALSGSEQNPDFTSKKWSEVIRSRILSGKRATGPVEAFKAKGEDFVVADTLAELVAGMNRIAGNTLIDAARLHAQIAARDAQVDNPFAKDAQLMAIHAARNYRGDRLIRTAKPHRFLDPENGPLIAVRLNVLTRKTLGGLQTDLDSRMIGADGQAVPGLFAAGEVAGFGGGGYHGYNALEGTFLGGCIFSGRNAGRSDFVA
;
A
#
# COMPACT_ATOMS: atom_id res chain seq x y z
N MET A 1 7.33 16.29 -37.42
CA MET A 1 6.25 16.53 -36.45
C MET A 1 6.40 15.50 -35.35
N PRO A 2 6.11 15.83 -34.09
CA PRO A 2 6.20 14.85 -33.01
C PRO A 2 5.16 13.75 -33.19
N ASP A 3 5.50 12.54 -32.75
CA ASP A 3 4.63 11.35 -32.81
C ASP A 3 3.35 11.57 -31.99
N ALA A 4 3.47 12.23 -30.84
CA ALA A 4 2.38 12.58 -29.93
C ALA A 4 2.61 13.94 -29.28
N ASP A 5 1.59 14.46 -28.59
CA ASP A 5 1.72 15.65 -27.76
C ASP A 5 2.35 15.28 -26.40
N ALA A 6 2.05 14.08 -25.88
CA ALA A 6 2.68 13.53 -24.69
C ALA A 6 3.00 12.04 -24.80
N ILE A 7 4.09 11.62 -24.16
CA ILE A 7 4.42 10.21 -23.92
C ILE A 7 4.30 9.92 -22.42
N ILE A 8 3.53 8.89 -22.07
CA ILE A 8 3.40 8.42 -20.69
C ILE A 8 4.16 7.12 -20.54
N VAL A 9 5.11 7.06 -19.59
CA VAL A 9 5.91 5.87 -19.31
C VAL A 9 5.37 5.18 -18.06
N GLY A 10 4.61 4.11 -18.26
CA GLY A 10 3.96 3.29 -17.22
C GLY A 10 2.44 3.26 -17.36
N GLY A 11 1.88 2.07 -17.50
CA GLY A 11 0.44 1.79 -17.52
C GLY A 11 -0.18 1.56 -16.16
N GLY A 12 0.40 2.12 -15.09
CA GLY A 12 -0.16 2.09 -13.74
C GLY A 12 -1.35 3.04 -13.57
N LEU A 13 -1.96 3.07 -12.38
CA LEU A 13 -3.10 3.94 -12.10
C LEU A 13 -2.81 5.44 -12.38
N ALA A 14 -1.65 5.96 -11.97
CA ALA A 14 -1.30 7.36 -12.23
C ALA A 14 -1.19 7.66 -13.74
N GLY A 15 -0.61 6.75 -14.52
CA GLY A 15 -0.51 6.86 -15.97
C GLY A 15 -1.88 6.80 -16.66
N LEU A 16 -2.76 5.90 -16.23
CA LEU A 16 -4.13 5.82 -16.75
C LEU A 16 -4.95 7.08 -16.45
N VAL A 17 -4.80 7.65 -15.25
CA VAL A 17 -5.48 8.90 -14.88
C VAL A 17 -4.97 10.06 -15.72
N ALA A 18 -3.64 10.21 -15.85
CA ALA A 18 -3.04 11.25 -16.67
C ALA A 18 -3.46 11.13 -18.14
N ALA A 19 -3.45 9.91 -18.68
CA ALA A 19 -3.87 9.62 -20.05
C ALA A 19 -5.34 9.98 -20.30
N ALA A 20 -6.24 9.63 -19.38
CA ALA A 20 -7.65 9.95 -19.49
C ALA A 20 -7.90 11.48 -19.51
N GLU A 21 -7.28 12.21 -18.59
CA GLU A 21 -7.41 13.68 -18.51
C GLU A 21 -6.82 14.39 -19.75
N LEU A 22 -5.69 13.91 -20.29
CA LEU A 22 -5.13 14.43 -21.55
C LEU A 22 -6.02 14.11 -22.75
N GLY A 23 -6.58 12.90 -22.80
CA GLY A 23 -7.53 12.50 -23.83
C GLY A 23 -8.79 13.36 -23.81
N ASP A 24 -9.31 13.70 -22.62
CA ASP A 24 -10.46 14.60 -22.44
C ASP A 24 -10.15 16.02 -22.95
N ARG A 25 -8.89 16.46 -22.82
CA ARG A 25 -8.34 17.70 -23.39
C ARG A 25 -8.05 17.62 -24.89
N GLY A 26 -8.30 16.48 -25.53
CA GLY A 26 -8.10 16.27 -26.97
C GLY A 26 -6.65 16.07 -27.41
N LYS A 27 -5.74 15.80 -26.48
CA LYS A 27 -4.32 15.58 -26.76
C LYS A 27 -4.06 14.20 -27.36
N ARG A 28 -3.06 14.10 -28.24
CA ARG A 28 -2.51 12.83 -28.73
C ARG A 28 -1.51 12.28 -27.73
N VAL A 29 -1.71 11.07 -27.25
CA VAL A 29 -0.88 10.45 -26.21
C VAL A 29 -0.42 9.07 -26.65
N ILE A 30 0.86 8.76 -26.43
CA ILE A 30 1.37 7.39 -26.48
C ILE A 30 1.67 6.93 -25.05
N LEU A 31 0.99 5.89 -24.59
CA LEU A 31 1.27 5.24 -23.31
C LEU A 31 2.12 4.00 -23.55
N LEU A 32 3.30 3.97 -22.93
CA LEU A 32 4.26 2.87 -23.01
C LEU A 32 4.25 2.05 -21.72
N ASP A 33 4.32 0.73 -21.84
CA ASP A 33 4.60 -0.15 -20.71
C ASP A 33 5.53 -1.30 -21.13
N GLN A 34 6.47 -1.67 -20.26
CA GLN A 34 7.37 -2.80 -20.50
C GLN A 34 6.64 -4.15 -20.38
N GLU A 35 5.55 -4.19 -19.62
CA GLU A 35 4.72 -5.38 -19.45
C GLU A 35 3.69 -5.54 -20.58
N SER A 36 3.07 -6.72 -20.64
CA SER A 36 1.96 -7.00 -21.54
C SER A 36 0.69 -6.23 -21.14
N GLU A 37 -0.27 -6.12 -22.07
CA GLU A 37 -1.59 -5.52 -21.80
C GLU A 37 -2.28 -6.14 -20.57
N ALA A 38 -2.08 -7.44 -20.34
CA ALA A 38 -2.59 -8.14 -19.18
C ALA A 38 -2.16 -7.52 -17.83
N ASN A 39 -1.16 -6.63 -17.78
CA ASN A 39 -0.69 -5.95 -16.58
C ASN A 39 -1.17 -4.50 -16.43
N LEU A 40 -2.02 -3.99 -17.35
CA LEU A 40 -2.55 -2.63 -17.28
C LEU A 40 -3.22 -2.34 -15.92
N GLY A 41 -2.92 -1.19 -15.34
CA GLY A 41 -3.22 -0.82 -13.95
C GLY A 41 -2.06 -1.10 -12.98
N GLY A 42 -1.06 -1.88 -13.39
CA GLY A 42 0.14 -2.21 -12.61
C GLY A 42 -0.20 -2.71 -11.21
N GLN A 43 0.58 -2.30 -10.22
CA GLN A 43 0.37 -2.68 -8.83
C GLN A 43 -0.94 -2.18 -8.20
N ALA A 44 -1.59 -1.15 -8.77
CA ALA A 44 -2.86 -0.66 -8.24
C ALA A 44 -3.99 -1.68 -8.41
N PHE A 45 -3.90 -2.53 -9.43
CA PHE A 45 -4.82 -3.66 -9.65
C PHE A 45 -4.86 -4.62 -8.45
N TRP A 46 -3.74 -4.81 -7.75
CA TRP A 46 -3.65 -5.70 -6.59
C TRP A 46 -4.03 -5.02 -5.27
N SER A 47 -4.49 -3.77 -5.31
CA SER A 47 -4.87 -3.05 -4.08
C SER A 47 -6.17 -3.58 -3.47
N LEU A 48 -6.31 -3.44 -2.15
CA LEU A 48 -7.61 -3.60 -1.47
C LEU A 48 -8.61 -2.48 -1.83
N GLY A 49 -8.17 -1.41 -2.50
CA GLY A 49 -9.06 -0.35 -2.98
C GLY A 49 -9.39 0.72 -1.95
N GLY A 50 -8.54 0.93 -0.95
CA GLY A 50 -8.76 1.96 0.06
C GLY A 50 -8.41 3.37 -0.43
N LEU A 51 -9.29 4.32 -0.17
CA LEU A 51 -9.10 5.75 -0.42
C LEU A 51 -9.23 6.55 0.88
N PHE A 52 -8.28 7.44 1.12
CA PHE A 52 -8.32 8.41 2.21
C PHE A 52 -9.25 9.56 1.83
N MET A 53 -10.34 9.75 2.56
CA MET A 53 -11.27 10.87 2.37
C MET A 53 -11.66 11.47 3.72
N ILE A 54 -11.98 12.76 3.71
CA ILE A 54 -12.20 13.55 4.93
C ILE A 54 -13.65 14.03 4.98
N ASP A 55 -14.25 13.96 6.17
CA ASP A 55 -15.62 14.40 6.51
C ASP A 55 -16.69 14.01 5.46
N THR A 56 -16.68 12.74 5.07
CA THR A 56 -17.61 12.19 4.08
C THR A 56 -19.01 11.94 4.65
N PRO A 57 -20.05 11.88 3.80
CA PRO A 57 -21.36 11.38 4.20
C PRO A 57 -21.32 9.98 4.86
N GLU A 58 -20.41 9.11 4.43
CA GLU A 58 -20.19 7.78 5.00
C GLU A 58 -19.65 7.87 6.45
N GLN A 59 -18.67 8.75 6.69
CA GLN A 59 -18.15 9.01 8.04
C GLN A 59 -19.24 9.56 8.97
N ARG A 60 -19.98 10.57 8.52
CA ARG A 60 -21.08 11.17 9.31
C ARG A 60 -22.18 10.17 9.64
N ARG A 61 -22.57 9.32 8.68
CA ARG A 61 -23.57 8.26 8.90
C ARG A 61 -23.10 7.24 9.96
N MET A 62 -21.80 7.02 10.05
CA MET A 62 -21.19 6.14 11.05
C MET A 62 -20.92 6.83 12.40
N GLY A 63 -21.28 8.11 12.54
CA GLY A 63 -21.10 8.90 13.76
C GLY A 63 -19.67 9.41 13.95
N ILE A 64 -18.83 9.37 12.91
CA ILE A 64 -17.48 9.90 12.94
C ILE A 64 -17.57 11.42 12.78
N ARG A 65 -16.88 12.15 13.66
CA ARG A 65 -16.69 13.60 13.57
C ARG A 65 -15.29 13.85 13.05
N ASP A 66 -15.19 14.22 11.79
CA ASP A 66 -13.92 14.47 11.11
C ASP A 66 -13.87 15.91 10.57
N SER A 67 -12.67 16.38 10.24
CA SER A 67 -12.46 17.70 9.63
C SER A 67 -11.13 17.74 8.91
N HIS A 68 -10.99 18.69 7.98
CA HIS A 68 -9.71 18.98 7.33
C HIS A 68 -8.60 19.25 8.35
N GLY A 69 -8.87 20.09 9.36
CA GLY A 69 -7.87 20.41 10.39
C GLY A 69 -7.42 19.21 11.22
N LEU A 70 -8.32 18.28 11.54
CA LEU A 70 -7.95 17.04 12.24
C LEU A 70 -7.10 16.13 11.35
N ALA A 71 -7.48 15.98 10.08
CA ALA A 71 -6.70 15.22 9.11
C ALA A 71 -5.31 15.83 8.87
N GLN A 72 -5.20 17.17 8.85
CA GLN A 72 -3.94 17.87 8.72
C GLN A 72 -3.03 17.62 9.94
N LEU A 73 -3.57 17.66 11.16
CA LEU A 73 -2.81 17.34 12.37
C LEU A 73 -2.22 15.92 12.30
N ASP A 74 -3.07 14.94 11.97
CA ASP A 74 -2.68 13.53 11.83
C ASP A 74 -1.61 13.33 10.73
N TRP A 75 -1.77 14.03 9.60
CA TRP A 75 -0.83 13.98 8.49
C TRP A 75 0.53 14.54 8.87
N MET A 76 0.56 15.74 9.47
CA MET A 76 1.82 16.39 9.83
C MET A 76 2.55 15.65 10.96
N GLY A 77 1.81 15.05 11.91
CA GLY A 77 2.38 14.17 12.94
C GLY A 77 2.98 12.88 12.40
N SER A 78 2.42 12.35 11.31
CA SER A 78 2.92 11.17 10.60
C SER A 78 4.10 11.48 9.68
N ALA A 79 4.01 12.57 8.94
CA ALA A 79 4.97 12.95 7.92
C ALA A 79 6.26 13.51 8.52
N GLN A 80 6.15 14.32 9.58
CA GLN A 80 7.27 14.92 10.31
C GLN A 80 8.26 15.61 9.35
N PHE A 81 7.75 16.44 8.43
CA PHE A 81 8.54 17.16 7.42
C PHE A 81 9.61 18.07 8.06
N ASP A 82 10.75 17.47 8.36
CA ASP A 82 11.83 18.00 9.18
C ASP A 82 13.10 18.30 8.39
N ARG A 83 13.10 18.05 7.07
CA ARG A 83 14.24 18.32 6.18
C ARG A 83 13.98 19.52 5.26
N PRO A 84 15.04 20.25 4.85
CA PRO A 84 14.90 21.33 3.88
C PRO A 84 14.27 20.89 2.55
N GLU A 85 14.57 19.66 2.09
CA GLU A 85 13.98 19.11 0.87
C GLU A 85 12.46 18.86 0.95
N ASP A 86 11.83 19.00 2.12
CA ASP A 86 10.40 18.74 2.33
C ASP A 86 9.46 19.89 1.92
N ALA A 87 9.98 20.95 1.29
CA ALA A 87 9.17 22.08 0.83
C ALA A 87 8.06 21.65 -0.16
N TRP A 88 8.41 20.86 -1.19
CA TRP A 88 7.44 20.33 -2.16
C TRP A 88 6.57 19.20 -1.56
N PRO A 89 7.13 18.21 -0.83
CA PRO A 89 6.34 17.21 -0.11
C PRO A 89 5.22 17.81 0.75
N ARG A 90 5.50 18.89 1.50
CA ARG A 90 4.52 19.56 2.35
C ARG A 90 3.39 20.20 1.55
N GLN A 91 3.71 20.92 0.48
CA GLN A 91 2.69 21.53 -0.39
C GLN A 91 1.80 20.48 -1.06
N TRP A 92 2.38 19.37 -1.50
CA TRP A 92 1.61 18.23 -2.03
C TRP A 92 0.71 17.58 -0.98
N ALA A 93 1.15 17.47 0.27
CA ALA A 93 0.34 16.97 1.38
C ALA A 93 -0.87 17.87 1.65
N GLU A 94 -0.66 19.17 1.72
CA GLU A 94 -1.73 20.16 1.93
C GLU A 94 -2.74 20.13 0.78
N ALA A 95 -2.26 20.15 -0.47
CA ALA A 95 -3.12 20.08 -1.65
C ALA A 95 -3.91 18.75 -1.73
N TYR A 96 -3.29 17.63 -1.32
CA TYR A 96 -3.98 16.35 -1.26
C TYR A 96 -5.07 16.32 -0.18
N LEU A 97 -4.83 16.94 0.98
CA LEU A 97 -5.84 17.04 2.04
C LEU A 97 -7.04 17.86 1.57
N ASP A 98 -6.81 18.97 0.87
CA ASP A 98 -7.88 19.75 0.24
C ASP A 98 -8.68 18.91 -0.76
N PHE A 99 -7.99 18.19 -1.65
CA PHE A 99 -8.61 17.28 -2.61
C PHE A 99 -9.44 16.18 -1.93
N ALA A 100 -8.91 15.58 -0.86
CA ALA A 100 -9.57 14.52 -0.09
C ALA A 100 -10.78 15.00 0.72
N ALA A 101 -10.80 16.27 1.12
CA ALA A 101 -11.93 16.91 1.81
C ALA A 101 -13.01 17.42 0.86
N THR A 102 -12.67 17.69 -0.40
CA THR A 102 -13.56 18.40 -1.34
C THR A 102 -13.84 17.59 -2.60
N GLU A 103 -12.94 17.64 -3.58
CA GLU A 103 -13.19 17.23 -4.96
C GLU A 103 -13.16 15.70 -5.18
N MET A 104 -12.33 14.97 -4.43
CA MET A 104 -12.07 13.54 -4.69
C MET A 104 -13.35 12.72 -4.74
N ARG A 105 -14.15 12.79 -3.67
CA ARG A 105 -15.37 12.00 -3.54
C ARG A 105 -16.41 12.31 -4.64
N PRO A 106 -16.86 13.56 -4.85
CA PRO A 106 -17.86 13.85 -5.87
C PRO A 106 -17.37 13.54 -7.29
N TRP A 107 -16.11 13.83 -7.61
CA TRP A 107 -15.54 13.54 -8.92
C TRP A 107 -15.49 12.04 -9.22
N LEU A 108 -14.94 11.24 -8.31
CA LEU A 108 -14.89 9.79 -8.45
C LEU A 108 -16.31 9.17 -8.46
N HIS A 109 -17.24 9.70 -7.66
CA HIS A 109 -18.63 9.25 -7.68
C HIS A 109 -19.32 9.55 -9.02
N ALA A 110 -19.06 10.71 -9.64
CA ALA A 110 -19.58 11.07 -10.95
C ALA A 110 -19.08 10.11 -12.05
N MET A 111 -17.85 9.60 -11.92
CA MET A 111 -17.29 8.55 -12.81
C MET A 111 -17.87 7.15 -12.58
N GLY A 112 -18.75 6.99 -11.59
CA GLY A 112 -19.41 5.72 -11.26
C GLY A 112 -18.73 4.91 -10.15
N LEU A 113 -17.62 5.40 -9.59
CA LEU A 113 -16.93 4.71 -8.50
C LEU A 113 -17.79 4.73 -7.22
N ARG A 114 -17.81 3.62 -6.48
CA ARG A 114 -18.63 3.45 -5.27
C ARG A 114 -17.82 2.76 -4.16
N TRP A 115 -18.25 2.95 -2.91
CA TRP A 115 -17.55 2.48 -1.71
C TRP A 115 -18.43 1.61 -0.83
N PHE A 116 -17.77 0.74 -0.06
CA PHE A 116 -18.37 0.07 1.08
C PHE A 116 -18.76 1.11 2.15
N PRO A 117 -19.98 1.07 2.72
CA PRO A 117 -20.48 2.15 3.56
C PRO A 117 -19.86 2.21 4.96
N VAL A 118 -19.08 1.20 5.38
CA VAL A 118 -18.39 1.23 6.67
C VAL A 118 -16.95 1.66 6.45
N VAL A 119 -16.60 2.79 7.05
CA VAL A 119 -15.27 3.39 6.97
C VAL A 119 -14.31 2.61 7.86
N GLY A 120 -13.17 2.21 7.30
CA GLY A 120 -12.14 1.44 7.99
C GLY A 120 -11.18 2.30 8.81
N TRP A 121 -10.56 1.66 9.81
CA TRP A 121 -9.50 2.21 10.64
C TRP A 121 -8.39 1.17 10.74
N ALA A 122 -7.56 1.11 9.70
CA ALA A 122 -6.62 0.02 9.50
C ALA A 122 -5.38 0.16 10.40
N GLU A 123 -5.01 1.39 10.74
CA GLU A 123 -3.86 1.79 11.52
C GLU A 123 -4.22 2.98 12.42
N ARG A 124 -3.92 2.85 13.72
CA ARG A 124 -4.34 3.81 14.77
C ARG A 124 -3.23 4.74 15.24
N GLY A 125 -1.96 4.41 15.00
CA GLY A 125 -0.85 5.31 15.26
C GLY A 125 0.01 5.06 16.51
N GLY A 126 0.94 5.99 16.74
CA GLY A 126 2.03 5.96 17.72
C GLY A 126 1.68 6.48 19.13
N GLY A 127 0.39 6.62 19.46
CA GLY A 127 -0.09 6.84 20.83
C GLY A 127 -0.16 8.29 21.34
N PHE A 128 0.29 9.28 20.56
CA PHE A 128 0.15 10.72 20.87
C PHE A 128 -0.71 11.43 19.81
N ALA A 129 -1.43 12.48 20.22
CA ALA A 129 -2.27 13.27 19.31
C ALA A 129 -1.48 14.02 18.22
N THR A 130 -0.18 14.23 18.42
CA THR A 130 0.74 14.84 17.44
C THR A 130 1.66 13.80 16.80
N GLY A 131 1.46 12.51 17.08
CA GLY A 131 2.27 11.42 16.56
C GLY A 131 1.74 10.86 15.25
N HIS A 132 2.32 9.75 14.80
CA HIS A 132 1.83 9.03 13.62
C HIS A 132 0.42 8.47 13.86
N GLY A 133 -0.42 8.45 12.82
CA GLY A 133 -1.66 7.68 12.72
C GLY A 133 -2.92 8.53 12.52
N ASN A 134 -4.01 7.87 12.13
CA ASN A 134 -5.32 8.50 11.99
C ASN A 134 -6.05 8.58 13.33
N SER A 135 -6.45 9.79 13.76
CA SER A 135 -7.27 10.00 14.96
C SER A 135 -8.69 9.46 14.82
N VAL A 136 -9.21 9.34 13.59
CA VAL A 136 -10.53 8.78 13.28
C VAL A 136 -10.49 7.95 12.00
N PRO A 137 -11.46 7.03 11.77
CA PRO A 137 -11.49 6.23 10.54
C PRO A 137 -11.63 7.09 9.27
N ARG A 138 -10.70 6.91 8.30
CA ARG A 138 -10.70 7.58 6.98
C ARG A 138 -10.49 6.65 5.78
N PHE A 139 -10.39 5.34 6.02
CA PHE A 139 -10.11 4.36 4.97
C PHE A 139 -11.39 3.87 4.27
N HIS A 140 -11.70 4.42 3.10
CA HIS A 140 -12.90 4.09 2.32
C HIS A 140 -12.58 2.98 1.31
N ILE A 141 -13.11 1.78 1.53
CA ILE A 141 -12.88 0.63 0.63
C ILE A 141 -13.80 0.75 -0.59
N THR A 142 -13.23 0.73 -1.80
CA THR A 142 -13.98 0.76 -3.05
C THR A 142 -14.61 -0.60 -3.37
N TRP A 143 -15.81 -0.58 -3.95
CA TRP A 143 -16.37 -1.77 -4.55
C TRP A 143 -15.51 -2.23 -5.73
N GLY A 144 -15.22 -3.52 -5.79
CA GLY A 144 -14.33 -4.06 -6.80
C GLY A 144 -12.86 -3.95 -6.41
N THR A 145 -12.50 -3.35 -5.27
CA THR A 145 -11.12 -3.18 -4.77
C THR A 145 -10.21 -2.48 -5.80
N GLY A 146 -8.92 -2.82 -5.89
CA GLY A 146 -7.98 -2.29 -6.88
C GLY A 146 -8.47 -2.38 -8.33
N PRO A 147 -8.95 -3.54 -8.83
CA PRO A 147 -9.50 -3.66 -10.17
C PRO A 147 -10.69 -2.74 -10.39
N GLY A 148 -11.57 -2.63 -9.40
CA GLY A 148 -12.71 -1.72 -9.41
C GLY A 148 -12.33 -0.24 -9.41
N VAL A 149 -11.11 0.14 -9.02
CA VAL A 149 -10.61 1.52 -9.22
C VAL A 149 -10.03 1.68 -10.62
N VAL A 150 -9.19 0.74 -11.04
CA VAL A 150 -8.48 0.78 -12.33
C VAL A 150 -9.47 0.80 -13.50
N GLU A 151 -10.54 0.01 -13.44
CA GLU A 151 -11.48 -0.16 -14.56
C GLU A 151 -12.12 1.15 -15.03
N HIS A 152 -12.33 2.13 -14.14
CA HIS A 152 -12.98 3.39 -14.52
C HIS A 152 -12.06 4.24 -15.39
N PHE A 153 -10.77 4.28 -15.05
CA PHE A 153 -9.77 5.02 -15.82
C PHE A 153 -9.36 4.24 -17.07
N GLU A 154 -9.23 2.91 -16.97
CA GLU A 154 -9.00 2.06 -18.14
C GLU A 154 -10.10 2.23 -19.20
N ARG A 155 -11.38 2.25 -18.78
CA ARG A 155 -12.50 2.49 -19.69
C ARG A 155 -12.36 3.83 -20.43
N LEU A 156 -12.09 4.91 -19.71
CA LEU A 156 -11.90 6.24 -20.31
C LEU A 156 -10.73 6.25 -21.30
N VAL A 157 -9.60 5.63 -20.92
CA VAL A 157 -8.45 5.49 -21.83
C VAL A 157 -8.84 4.72 -23.08
N ARG A 158 -9.56 3.60 -22.96
CA ARG A 158 -10.01 2.81 -24.12
C ARG A 158 -11.01 3.57 -25.01
N GLU A 159 -11.85 4.43 -24.45
CA GLU A 159 -12.71 5.34 -25.23
C GLU A 159 -11.88 6.32 -26.06
N HIS A 160 -10.80 6.87 -25.49
CA HIS A 160 -9.87 7.73 -26.21
C HIS A 160 -8.99 7.00 -27.22
N VAL A 161 -8.69 5.71 -26.99
CA VAL A 161 -8.08 4.83 -28.00
C VAL A 161 -9.01 4.67 -29.19
N ALA A 162 -10.28 4.38 -28.95
CA ALA A 162 -11.28 4.26 -30.03
C ALA A 162 -11.48 5.58 -30.79
N ALA A 163 -11.29 6.72 -30.13
CA ALA A 163 -11.31 8.06 -30.74
C ALA A 163 -10.00 8.45 -31.45
N GLY A 164 -8.99 7.58 -31.47
CA GLY A 164 -7.69 7.86 -32.10
C GLY A 164 -6.82 8.88 -31.36
N ARG A 165 -7.12 9.17 -30.10
CA ARG A 165 -6.37 10.13 -29.27
C ARG A 165 -5.26 9.47 -28.47
N ILE A 166 -5.46 8.22 -28.04
CA ILE A 166 -4.48 7.48 -27.23
C ILE A 166 -4.02 6.24 -28.00
N GLU A 167 -2.72 6.00 -27.99
CA GLU A 167 -2.12 4.75 -28.43
C GLU A 167 -1.51 4.02 -27.23
N LEU A 168 -1.81 2.73 -27.08
CA LEU A 168 -1.23 1.87 -26.04
C LEU A 168 -0.15 0.99 -26.66
N ARG A 169 1.09 1.09 -26.19
CA ARG A 169 2.21 0.28 -26.67
C ARG A 169 2.84 -0.51 -25.52
N PHE A 170 2.49 -1.79 -25.50
CA PHE A 170 3.01 -2.76 -24.55
C PHE A 170 4.34 -3.33 -25.02
N ARG A 171 5.07 -3.98 -24.11
CA ARG A 171 6.41 -4.52 -24.37
C ARG A 171 7.43 -3.47 -24.83
N HIS A 172 7.20 -2.20 -24.52
CA HIS A 172 8.12 -1.10 -24.79
C HIS A 172 8.85 -0.73 -23.50
N GLN A 173 10.09 -1.22 -23.35
CA GLN A 173 10.93 -0.88 -22.22
C GLN A 173 11.71 0.40 -22.55
N VAL A 174 11.43 1.47 -21.82
CA VAL A 174 12.18 2.73 -21.95
C VAL A 174 13.57 2.56 -21.31
N ASP A 175 14.60 2.92 -22.08
CA ASP A 175 15.99 2.84 -21.65
C ASP A 175 16.60 4.22 -21.39
N HIS A 176 16.10 5.26 -22.07
CA HIS A 176 16.51 6.65 -21.85
C HIS A 176 15.42 7.65 -22.26
N ILE A 177 15.48 8.84 -21.66
CA ILE A 177 14.69 10.01 -22.06
C ILE A 177 15.55 10.85 -23.00
N VAL A 178 14.99 11.23 -24.15
CA VAL A 178 15.71 12.01 -25.17
C VAL A 178 15.68 13.48 -24.78
N MET A 179 16.85 14.06 -24.53
CA MET A 179 17.02 15.45 -24.13
C MET A 179 17.58 16.27 -25.31
N GLN A 180 16.98 17.43 -25.58
CA GLN A 180 17.48 18.40 -26.57
C GLN A 180 17.42 19.81 -25.97
N ASN A 181 18.53 20.53 -26.00
CA ASN A 181 18.64 21.89 -25.44
C ASN A 181 18.10 22.01 -24.00
N GLY A 182 18.33 20.99 -23.18
CA GLY A 182 17.87 20.94 -21.79
C GLY A 182 16.40 20.54 -21.59
N ALA A 183 15.64 20.29 -22.67
CA ALA A 183 14.25 19.86 -22.61
C ALA A 183 14.09 18.37 -22.95
N ALA A 184 13.17 17.68 -22.28
CA ALA A 184 12.73 16.35 -22.68
C ALA A 184 11.90 16.47 -23.97
N THR A 185 12.25 15.66 -24.97
CA THR A 185 11.67 15.72 -26.33
C THR A 185 11.21 14.35 -26.83
N GLY A 186 11.31 13.32 -26.00
CA GLY A 186 10.94 11.97 -26.37
C GLY A 186 11.53 10.92 -25.43
N VAL A 187 11.38 9.67 -25.83
CA VAL A 187 11.97 8.52 -25.16
C VAL A 187 12.48 7.52 -26.20
N ALA A 188 13.47 6.73 -25.82
CA ALA A 188 13.94 5.63 -26.62
C ALA A 188 14.29 4.43 -25.74
N GLY A 189 14.28 3.26 -26.36
CA GLY A 189 14.57 2.02 -25.66
C GLY A 189 14.34 0.78 -26.50
N THR A 190 13.96 -0.28 -25.82
CA THR A 190 13.93 -1.63 -26.37
C THR A 190 12.49 -2.14 -26.48
N LEU A 191 12.13 -2.58 -27.69
CA LEU A 191 10.95 -3.40 -27.91
C LEU A 191 11.27 -4.83 -27.46
N LEU A 192 10.47 -5.35 -26.54
CA LEU A 192 10.60 -6.69 -25.99
C LEU A 192 9.74 -7.69 -26.78
N ALA A 193 10.17 -8.95 -26.81
CA ALA A 193 9.39 -10.03 -27.38
C ALA A 193 8.02 -10.14 -26.69
N PRO A 194 6.95 -10.53 -27.43
CA PRO A 194 5.67 -10.85 -26.85
C PRO A 194 5.81 -11.87 -25.71
N ASP A 195 4.96 -11.74 -24.69
CA ASP A 195 4.91 -12.67 -23.57
C ASP A 195 3.45 -12.97 -23.22
N SER A 196 3.17 -14.23 -22.89
CA SER A 196 1.83 -14.73 -22.55
C SER A 196 1.66 -15.04 -21.06
N ALA A 197 2.65 -14.70 -20.23
CA ALA A 197 2.57 -14.86 -18.78
C ALA A 197 1.33 -14.16 -18.22
N ALA A 198 0.73 -14.78 -17.21
CA ALA A 198 -0.45 -14.21 -16.57
C ALA A 198 -0.09 -12.91 -15.84
N ARG A 199 -1.10 -12.06 -15.58
CA ARG A 199 -0.94 -10.81 -14.83
C ARG A 199 -0.14 -11.04 -13.54
N GLY A 200 0.87 -10.19 -13.30
CA GLY A 200 1.72 -10.23 -12.12
C GLY A 200 2.90 -11.21 -12.21
N GLN A 201 2.82 -12.24 -13.07
CA GLN A 201 3.96 -13.14 -13.30
C GLN A 201 5.11 -12.42 -13.99
N ARG A 202 6.32 -12.97 -13.85
CA ARG A 202 7.50 -12.44 -14.50
C ARG A 202 7.41 -12.67 -16.01
N THR A 203 7.50 -11.61 -16.78
CA THR A 203 7.62 -11.66 -18.26
C THR A 203 9.11 -11.67 -18.68
N ASN A 204 9.39 -12.08 -19.91
CA ASN A 204 10.72 -12.04 -20.51
C ASN A 204 11.24 -10.60 -20.68
N ARG A 205 12.54 -10.49 -20.93
CA ARG A 205 13.24 -9.25 -21.28
C ARG A 205 14.02 -9.41 -22.59
N ASP A 206 13.50 -10.25 -23.48
CA ASP A 206 14.17 -10.60 -24.73
C ASP A 206 13.98 -9.46 -25.72
N ALA A 207 15.07 -8.81 -26.13
CA ALA A 207 15.02 -7.69 -27.06
C ALA A 207 14.72 -8.16 -28.49
N VAL A 208 13.79 -7.49 -29.17
CA VAL A 208 13.48 -7.76 -30.59
C VAL A 208 13.78 -6.59 -31.53
N ALA A 209 13.73 -5.35 -31.03
CA ALA A 209 14.09 -4.15 -31.78
C ALA A 209 14.41 -2.99 -30.83
N ALA A 210 15.00 -1.92 -31.37
CA ALA A 210 15.04 -0.62 -30.71
C ALA A 210 13.87 0.25 -31.18
N PHE A 211 13.45 1.20 -30.35
CA PHE A 211 12.48 2.22 -30.71
C PHE A 211 12.93 3.60 -30.23
N GLU A 212 12.47 4.64 -30.91
CA GLU A 212 12.56 6.04 -30.51
C GLU A 212 11.24 6.72 -30.83
N LEU A 213 10.73 7.53 -29.90
CA LEU A 213 9.47 8.25 -30.03
C LEU A 213 9.64 9.68 -29.54
N SER A 214 9.07 10.61 -30.29
CA SER A 214 9.17 12.04 -30.05
C SER A 214 7.85 12.62 -29.52
N ALA A 215 7.95 13.37 -28.43
CA ALA A 215 6.87 14.19 -27.90
C ALA A 215 7.44 15.35 -27.07
N PRO A 216 6.84 16.55 -27.14
CA PRO A 216 7.27 17.70 -26.34
C PRO A 216 7.01 17.54 -24.83
N SER A 217 6.32 16.49 -24.39
CA SER A 217 6.08 16.19 -22.98
C SER A 217 6.25 14.70 -22.68
N VAL A 218 7.02 14.38 -21.64
CA VAL A 218 7.25 13.02 -21.13
C VAL A 218 6.79 12.95 -19.68
N ILE A 219 5.85 12.05 -19.38
CA ILE A 219 5.29 11.85 -18.05
C ILE A 219 5.67 10.46 -17.52
N VAL A 220 6.46 10.42 -16.45
CA VAL A 220 6.93 9.16 -15.83
C VAL A 220 5.97 8.72 -14.74
N THR A 221 5.40 7.50 -14.86
CA THR A 221 4.42 6.92 -13.91
C THR A 221 4.68 5.44 -13.60
N SER A 222 5.96 5.08 -13.60
CA SER A 222 6.51 3.72 -13.59
C SER A 222 6.49 2.97 -12.24
N GLY A 223 6.04 3.61 -11.16
CA GLY A 223 6.01 2.99 -9.83
C GLY A 223 7.32 3.12 -9.03
N GLY A 224 7.42 2.36 -7.93
CA GLY A 224 8.55 2.40 -7.01
C GLY A 224 9.51 1.21 -7.17
N ILE A 225 10.27 0.91 -6.11
CA ILE A 225 11.33 -0.13 -6.12
C ILE A 225 10.95 -1.43 -5.40
N GLY A 226 9.71 -1.57 -4.92
CA GLY A 226 9.33 -2.63 -3.97
C GLY A 226 9.54 -4.07 -4.45
N GLY A 227 9.60 -4.30 -5.77
CA GLY A 227 9.89 -5.61 -6.39
C GLY A 227 11.37 -5.90 -6.55
N ASN A 228 12.25 -4.92 -6.31
CA ASN A 228 13.69 -5.01 -6.46
C ASN A 228 14.39 -4.94 -5.10
N PHE A 229 14.65 -6.10 -4.50
CA PHE A 229 15.23 -6.18 -3.15
C PHE A 229 16.63 -5.57 -3.06
N ASP A 230 17.40 -5.54 -4.15
CA ASP A 230 18.73 -4.93 -4.14
C ASP A 230 18.63 -3.41 -4.03
N LEU A 231 17.71 -2.79 -4.76
CA LEU A 231 17.42 -1.36 -4.60
C LEU A 231 16.78 -1.05 -3.24
N VAL A 232 15.88 -1.89 -2.74
CA VAL A 232 15.31 -1.74 -1.38
C VAL A 232 16.44 -1.75 -0.33
N ARG A 233 17.37 -2.71 -0.40
CA ARG A 233 18.50 -2.78 0.54
C ARG A 233 19.44 -1.59 0.40
N LYS A 234 19.71 -1.14 -0.83
CA LYS A 234 20.55 0.04 -1.09
C LYS A 234 19.92 1.32 -0.53
N ALA A 235 18.60 1.44 -0.57
CA ALA A 235 17.87 2.59 -0.05
C ALA A 235 17.55 2.48 1.46
N TRP A 236 17.89 1.36 2.11
CA TRP A 236 17.45 1.07 3.48
C TRP A 236 17.98 2.08 4.51
N PRO A 237 17.11 2.71 5.32
CA PRO A 237 17.52 3.69 6.33
C PRO A 237 18.07 2.98 7.57
N ALA A 238 19.26 2.39 7.46
CA ALA A 238 19.84 1.54 8.51
C ALA A 238 20.01 2.30 9.83
N ASP A 239 20.34 3.58 9.79
CA ASP A 239 20.50 4.42 10.98
C ASP A 239 19.19 4.64 11.75
N ARG A 240 18.05 4.56 11.05
CA ARG A 240 16.71 4.81 11.63
C ARG A 240 15.99 3.51 12.01
N LEU A 241 16.08 2.48 11.17
CA LEU A 241 15.32 1.23 11.31
C LEU A 241 16.17 0.04 11.75
N GLY A 242 17.51 0.14 11.76
CA GLY A 242 18.40 -1.01 11.90
C GLY A 242 18.72 -1.65 10.55
N PRO A 243 19.58 -2.70 10.52
CA PRO A 243 20.02 -3.33 9.27
C PRO A 243 18.84 -3.89 8.46
N PRO A 244 18.92 -3.89 7.11
CA PRO A 244 17.86 -4.48 6.30
C PRO A 244 17.73 -5.99 6.58
N PRO A 245 16.50 -6.53 6.64
CA PRO A 245 16.27 -7.96 6.77
C PRO A 245 17.01 -8.76 5.67
N LYS A 246 17.57 -9.90 6.06
CA LYS A 246 18.09 -10.90 5.13
C LYS A 246 16.93 -11.52 4.36
N ARG A 247 15.88 -11.92 5.07
CA ARG A 247 14.63 -12.47 4.51
C ARG A 247 13.53 -11.39 4.45
N MET A 248 13.01 -11.15 3.27
CA MET A 248 11.84 -10.30 3.02
C MET A 248 10.88 -11.02 2.06
N VAL A 249 9.60 -10.65 2.11
CA VAL A 249 8.61 -11.05 1.12
C VAL A 249 8.16 -9.82 0.30
N ALA A 250 7.81 -10.04 -0.97
CA ALA A 250 7.48 -8.99 -1.92
C ALA A 250 5.96 -8.78 -1.99
N GLY A 251 5.51 -7.62 -1.52
CA GLY A 251 4.10 -7.23 -1.62
C GLY A 251 3.70 -6.68 -2.98
N VAL A 252 4.60 -6.62 -3.96
CA VAL A 252 4.37 -6.04 -5.29
C VAL A 252 4.94 -6.95 -6.38
N PRO A 253 4.40 -6.90 -7.61
CA PRO A 253 4.93 -7.67 -8.74
C PRO A 253 6.40 -7.37 -9.07
N ALA A 254 7.07 -8.32 -9.72
CA ALA A 254 8.48 -8.23 -10.09
C ALA A 254 8.82 -7.04 -11.01
N HIS A 255 7.85 -6.55 -11.79
CA HIS A 255 8.03 -5.41 -12.68
C HIS A 255 8.02 -4.04 -11.97
N VAL A 256 7.78 -4.01 -10.65
CA VAL A 256 7.95 -2.80 -9.82
C VAL A 256 9.44 -2.67 -9.46
N ASP A 257 10.24 -2.39 -10.48
CA ASP A 257 11.70 -2.58 -10.47
C ASP A 257 12.51 -1.30 -10.20
N GLY A 258 11.85 -0.13 -10.23
CA GLY A 258 12.47 1.17 -9.97
C GLY A 258 13.30 1.74 -11.13
N ARG A 259 13.36 1.09 -12.30
CA ARG A 259 14.29 1.43 -13.39
C ARG A 259 14.25 2.91 -13.78
N MET A 260 13.04 3.44 -13.93
CA MET A 260 12.84 4.81 -14.42
C MET A 260 13.30 5.89 -13.45
N ILE A 261 13.56 5.60 -12.17
CA ILE A 261 14.07 6.59 -11.22
C ILE A 261 15.44 7.09 -11.69
N ALA A 262 16.39 6.17 -11.92
CA ALA A 262 17.74 6.52 -12.37
C ALA A 262 17.74 7.13 -13.79
N ILE A 263 16.86 6.65 -14.69
CA ILE A 263 16.71 7.21 -16.04
C ILE A 263 16.22 8.66 -15.98
N SER A 264 15.26 8.96 -15.09
CA SER A 264 14.73 10.31 -14.94
C SER A 264 15.76 11.26 -14.33
N GLU A 265 16.59 10.77 -13.40
CA GLU A 265 17.72 11.57 -12.88
C GLU A 265 18.77 11.87 -13.93
N ALA A 266 19.11 10.88 -14.76
CA ALA A 266 20.02 11.11 -15.89
C ALA A 266 19.46 12.14 -16.89
N ALA A 267 18.13 12.30 -16.94
CA ALA A 267 17.43 13.31 -17.73
C ALA A 267 17.29 14.68 -17.04
N GLY A 268 17.93 14.88 -15.88
CA GLY A 268 17.94 16.15 -15.14
C GLY A 268 16.98 16.21 -13.95
N GLY A 269 16.16 15.18 -13.72
CA GLY A 269 15.31 15.09 -12.53
C GLY A 269 16.10 14.96 -11.23
N HIS A 270 15.50 15.43 -10.13
CA HIS A 270 16.08 15.28 -8.79
C HIS A 270 15.27 14.30 -7.94
N VAL A 271 15.94 13.31 -7.34
CA VAL A 271 15.31 12.39 -6.37
C VAL A 271 15.67 12.81 -4.95
N ILE A 272 14.65 13.09 -4.14
CA ILE A 272 14.78 13.38 -2.72
C ILE A 272 14.29 12.21 -1.87
N ASN A 273 14.66 12.21 -0.58
CA ASN A 273 14.06 11.32 0.43
C ASN A 273 14.15 9.81 0.13
N ARG A 274 15.23 9.37 -0.53
CA ARG A 274 15.43 7.96 -0.94
C ARG A 274 15.30 6.94 0.19
N ASP A 275 15.64 7.36 1.40
CA ASP A 275 15.62 6.57 2.63
C ASP A 275 14.21 6.43 3.25
N ARG A 276 13.21 7.14 2.71
CA ARG A 276 11.83 7.06 3.17
C ARG A 276 11.12 5.93 2.43
N MET A 277 10.91 4.83 3.16
CA MET A 277 10.24 3.63 2.67
C MET A 277 9.16 3.18 3.64
N TRP A 278 8.18 2.47 3.08
CA TRP A 278 7.08 1.89 3.82
C TRP A 278 7.03 0.38 3.60
N HIS A 279 7.26 -0.34 4.69
CA HIS A 279 7.26 -1.81 4.74
C HIS A 279 6.32 -2.26 5.83
N TYR A 280 5.56 -3.31 5.56
CA TYR A 280 4.67 -3.88 6.56
C TYR A 280 5.38 -4.95 7.35
N THR A 281 5.07 -5.04 8.64
CA THR A 281 5.62 -6.05 9.56
C THR A 281 4.70 -7.26 9.71
N GLU A 282 3.48 -7.19 9.17
CA GLU A 282 2.49 -8.28 9.21
C GLU A 282 2.47 -9.11 7.92
N GLY A 283 3.63 -9.33 7.29
CA GLY A 283 3.75 -10.09 6.04
C GLY A 283 3.76 -11.60 6.24
N VAL A 284 3.06 -12.34 5.39
CA VAL A 284 3.17 -13.80 5.28
C VAL A 284 3.54 -14.20 3.86
N ALA A 285 4.28 -15.29 3.69
CA ALA A 285 4.55 -15.88 2.40
C ALA A 285 3.24 -16.41 1.79
N ASN A 286 2.97 -16.04 0.53
CA ASN A 286 1.79 -16.54 -0.15
C ASN A 286 1.96 -18.03 -0.48
N TRP A 287 1.00 -18.85 -0.05
CA TRP A 287 0.98 -20.28 -0.34
C TRP A 287 0.69 -20.59 -1.82
N ASP A 288 0.07 -19.64 -2.54
CA ASP A 288 -0.20 -19.69 -3.98
C ASP A 288 0.38 -18.42 -4.65
N PRO A 289 1.72 -18.36 -4.83
CA PRO A 289 2.38 -17.14 -5.26
C PRO A 289 2.08 -16.81 -6.74
N ILE A 290 1.86 -15.53 -7.03
CA ILE A 290 1.63 -15.00 -8.38
C ILE A 290 2.95 -14.46 -8.95
N TRP A 291 3.82 -13.93 -8.10
CA TRP A 291 5.14 -13.43 -8.46
C TRP A 291 6.23 -14.00 -7.54
N PRO A 292 7.53 -13.88 -7.91
CA PRO A 292 8.63 -14.31 -7.06
C PRO A 292 8.58 -13.66 -5.67
N ASN A 293 8.79 -14.45 -4.62
CA ASN A 293 8.72 -14.02 -3.22
C ASN A 293 7.37 -13.39 -2.81
N HIS A 294 6.25 -13.72 -3.48
CA HIS A 294 4.95 -13.11 -3.21
C HIS A 294 4.57 -13.18 -1.73
N GLY A 295 4.48 -12.01 -1.09
CA GLY A 295 4.01 -11.83 0.27
C GLY A 295 2.63 -11.18 0.30
N ILE A 296 1.83 -11.57 1.30
CA ILE A 296 0.54 -10.98 1.60
C ILE A 296 0.64 -10.29 2.96
N ARG A 297 0.16 -9.05 3.06
CA ARG A 297 0.02 -8.37 4.35
C ARG A 297 -1.28 -8.82 5.01
N ILE A 298 -1.20 -9.26 6.25
CA ILE A 298 -2.37 -9.34 7.12
C ILE A 298 -2.72 -7.91 7.53
N LEU A 299 -3.95 -7.48 7.24
CA LEU A 299 -4.54 -6.35 7.95
C LEU A 299 -5.11 -6.94 9.25
N PRO A 300 -4.53 -6.64 10.42
CA PRO A 300 -5.02 -7.19 11.68
C PRO A 300 -6.08 -6.25 12.28
N GLY A 301 -6.84 -6.76 13.24
CA GLY A 301 -7.44 -5.93 14.27
C GLY A 301 -6.55 -5.91 15.52
N PRO A 302 -6.90 -5.13 16.55
CA PRO A 302 -6.02 -4.92 17.70
C PRO A 302 -5.87 -6.14 18.63
N SER A 303 -6.57 -7.26 18.38
CA SER A 303 -6.75 -8.31 19.40
C SER A 303 -5.66 -9.37 19.45
N SER A 304 -4.94 -9.64 18.35
CA SER A 304 -3.84 -10.61 18.34
C SER A 304 -2.74 -10.17 19.30
N MET A 305 -2.23 -11.03 20.17
CA MET A 305 -1.04 -10.68 20.94
C MET A 305 0.20 -10.73 20.04
N TRP A 306 1.04 -9.69 20.07
CA TRP A 306 2.22 -9.57 19.22
C TRP A 306 3.50 -9.75 20.03
N PHE A 307 4.33 -10.69 19.61
CA PHE A 307 5.60 -11.02 20.22
C PHE A 307 6.76 -10.84 19.25
N ASP A 308 7.94 -10.50 19.76
CA ASP A 308 9.18 -10.59 19.00
C ASP A 308 9.57 -12.05 18.70
N ALA A 309 10.69 -12.26 18.01
CA ALA A 309 11.20 -13.59 17.68
C ALA A 309 11.55 -14.46 18.90
N GLU A 310 11.76 -13.85 20.08
CA GLU A 310 12.10 -14.54 21.33
C GLU A 310 10.87 -14.81 22.20
N GLY A 311 9.69 -14.33 21.80
CA GLY A 311 8.45 -14.55 22.54
C GLY A 311 8.25 -13.53 23.66
N ASN A 312 8.94 -12.39 23.62
CA ASN A 312 8.61 -11.25 24.47
C ASN A 312 7.53 -10.42 23.77
N ARG A 313 6.48 -10.04 24.52
CA ARG A 313 5.40 -9.23 23.98
C ARG A 313 5.92 -7.84 23.63
N LEU A 314 5.60 -7.35 22.44
CA LEU A 314 5.97 -6.00 22.03
C LEU A 314 5.28 -4.96 22.94
N PRO A 315 6.01 -3.90 23.36
CA PRO A 315 5.44 -2.86 24.20
C PRO A 315 4.48 -1.96 23.41
N ALA A 316 3.55 -1.29 24.08
CA ALA A 316 2.78 -0.23 23.45
C ALA A 316 3.70 0.92 22.98
N PRO A 317 3.43 1.55 21.83
CA PRO A 317 2.24 1.39 20.98
C PRO A 317 2.37 0.32 19.89
N PHE A 318 3.37 -0.57 19.92
CA PHE A 318 3.65 -1.57 18.88
C PHE A 318 2.69 -2.78 18.94
N LEU A 319 1.40 -2.47 18.77
CA LEU A 319 0.27 -3.39 18.76
C LEU A 319 -0.21 -3.60 17.32
N PRO A 320 -0.95 -4.70 17.03
CA PRO A 320 -1.42 -4.95 15.67
C PRO A 320 -2.33 -3.82 15.16
N GLY A 321 -2.00 -3.24 13.99
CA GLY A 321 -2.74 -2.14 13.39
C GLY A 321 -2.56 -0.80 14.12
N PHE A 322 -1.34 -0.52 14.62
CA PHE A 322 -0.98 0.74 15.29
C PHE A 322 0.15 1.51 14.61
N ASP A 323 1.42 1.25 14.91
CA ASP A 323 2.54 2.00 14.36
C ASP A 323 3.46 1.06 13.61
N THR A 324 3.29 0.96 12.29
CA THR A 324 3.99 -0.02 11.46
C THR A 324 5.50 0.19 11.50
N LEU A 325 6.00 1.42 11.27
CA LEU A 325 7.44 1.67 11.23
C LEU A 325 8.08 1.70 12.62
N GLY A 326 7.36 2.17 13.64
CA GLY A 326 7.79 2.00 15.04
C GLY A 326 7.92 0.53 15.41
N THR A 327 6.96 -0.30 15.00
CA THR A 327 7.01 -1.75 15.21
C THR A 327 8.14 -2.40 14.42
N LEU A 328 8.39 -1.98 13.18
CA LEU A 328 9.52 -2.47 12.39
C LEU A 328 10.85 -2.20 13.09
N LYS A 329 11.03 -0.97 13.59
CA LYS A 329 12.22 -0.60 14.37
C LYS A 329 12.34 -1.45 15.64
N ALA A 330 11.24 -1.68 16.36
CA ALA A 330 11.24 -2.50 17.57
C ALA A 330 11.63 -3.96 17.29
N ILE A 331 11.13 -4.54 16.19
CA ILE A 331 11.49 -5.91 15.76
C ILE A 331 12.98 -5.97 15.41
N LEU A 332 13.47 -5.06 14.55
CA LEU A 332 14.87 -5.11 14.11
C LEU A 332 15.86 -4.81 15.24
N ALA A 333 15.46 -4.03 16.25
CA ALA A 333 16.27 -3.78 17.44
C ALA A 333 16.53 -5.04 18.28
N THR A 334 15.74 -6.11 18.14
CA THR A 334 16.01 -7.39 18.80
C THR A 334 17.09 -8.21 18.09
N GLY A 335 17.61 -7.74 16.95
CA GLY A 335 18.54 -8.50 16.10
C GLY A 335 17.87 -9.59 15.27
N HIS A 336 16.53 -9.67 15.27
CA HIS A 336 15.75 -10.65 14.51
C HIS A 336 14.90 -9.95 13.44
N GLU A 337 14.52 -10.69 12.41
CA GLU A 337 13.80 -10.16 11.23
C GLU A 337 12.35 -10.67 11.11
N HIS A 338 11.86 -11.34 12.15
CA HIS A 338 10.51 -11.86 12.20
C HIS A 338 9.88 -11.63 13.58
N SER A 339 8.57 -11.73 13.63
CA SER A 339 7.77 -11.61 14.85
C SER A 339 6.61 -12.60 14.82
N TRP A 340 5.82 -12.65 15.88
CA TRP A 340 4.73 -13.60 16.02
C TRP A 340 3.43 -12.92 16.41
N PHE A 341 2.37 -13.18 15.66
CA PHE A 341 1.04 -13.11 16.25
C PHE A 341 0.70 -14.40 16.96
N VAL A 342 0.12 -14.30 18.14
CA VAL A 342 -0.61 -15.38 18.81
C VAL A 342 -2.05 -14.93 18.97
N LEU A 343 -2.99 -15.79 18.59
CA LEU A 343 -4.41 -15.47 18.54
C LEU A 343 -5.28 -16.74 18.61
N THR A 344 -6.59 -16.54 18.64
CA THR A 344 -7.60 -17.61 18.65
C THR A 344 -8.37 -17.66 17.34
N GLN A 345 -9.12 -18.75 17.12
CA GLN A 345 -10.05 -18.84 16.00
C GLN A 345 -11.11 -17.72 16.00
N LYS A 346 -11.53 -17.23 17.18
CA LYS A 346 -12.49 -16.12 17.29
C LYS A 346 -11.91 -14.80 16.76
N ILE A 347 -10.60 -14.58 16.95
CA ILE A 347 -9.90 -13.40 16.42
C ILE A 347 -9.68 -13.54 14.93
N ILE A 348 -9.03 -14.62 14.47
CA ILE A 348 -8.64 -14.75 13.06
C ILE A 348 -9.87 -14.63 12.14
N LYS A 349 -10.99 -15.22 12.56
CA LYS A 349 -12.26 -15.15 11.84
C LYS A 349 -12.76 -13.72 11.62
N LYS A 350 -12.64 -12.88 12.65
CA LYS A 350 -13.24 -11.54 12.66
C LYS A 350 -12.27 -10.45 12.20
N GLU A 351 -10.98 -10.62 12.53
CA GLU A 351 -9.95 -9.60 12.44
C GLU A 351 -8.92 -9.82 11.34
N PHE A 352 -8.81 -10.98 10.70
CA PHE A 352 -7.89 -11.10 9.57
C PHE A 352 -8.59 -10.71 8.28
N ALA A 353 -8.08 -9.65 7.66
CA ALA A 353 -8.27 -9.40 6.25
C ALA A 353 -6.91 -9.50 5.58
N LEU A 354 -6.84 -10.02 4.37
CA LEU A 354 -5.60 -10.15 3.62
C LEU A 354 -5.51 -9.03 2.61
N SER A 355 -4.34 -8.41 2.44
CA SER A 355 -4.12 -7.47 1.33
C SER A 355 -4.19 -8.21 0.00
N GLY A 356 -4.59 -7.53 -1.07
CA GLY A 356 -4.73 -8.15 -2.39
C GLY A 356 -6.18 -8.18 -2.82
N SER A 357 -6.47 -7.76 -4.05
CA SER A 357 -7.81 -7.88 -4.61
C SER A 357 -8.21 -9.35 -4.79
N GLU A 358 -7.25 -10.20 -5.14
CA GLU A 358 -7.39 -11.64 -5.27
C GLU A 358 -7.75 -12.36 -3.97
N GLN A 359 -7.40 -11.77 -2.81
CA GLN A 359 -7.73 -12.33 -1.50
C GLN A 359 -9.08 -11.87 -0.95
N ASN A 360 -9.77 -10.96 -1.64
CA ASN A 360 -11.04 -10.35 -1.19
C ASN A 360 -12.15 -10.50 -2.22
N PRO A 361 -12.48 -11.75 -2.63
CA PRO A 361 -13.46 -11.99 -3.69
C PRO A 361 -14.85 -11.44 -3.37
N ASP A 362 -15.20 -11.31 -2.09
CA ASP A 362 -16.46 -10.72 -1.66
C ASP A 362 -16.58 -9.24 -2.04
N PHE A 363 -15.54 -8.43 -1.78
CA PHE A 363 -15.49 -7.03 -2.20
C PHE A 363 -15.24 -6.88 -3.70
N THR A 364 -14.37 -7.70 -4.27
CA THR A 364 -14.01 -7.64 -5.70
C THR A 364 -15.19 -7.98 -6.60
N SER A 365 -16.11 -8.85 -6.15
CA SER A 365 -17.33 -9.19 -6.88
C SER A 365 -18.32 -8.03 -7.04
N LYS A 366 -18.20 -6.96 -6.24
CA LYS A 366 -19.16 -5.85 -6.12
C LYS A 366 -20.58 -6.27 -5.68
N LYS A 367 -20.73 -7.45 -5.09
CA LYS A 367 -22.04 -8.01 -4.69
C LYS A 367 -22.20 -8.05 -3.18
N TRP A 368 -23.22 -7.38 -2.68
CA TRP A 368 -23.62 -7.44 -1.27
C TRP A 368 -23.91 -8.87 -0.78
N SER A 369 -24.47 -9.72 -1.65
CA SER A 369 -24.75 -11.12 -1.33
C SER A 369 -23.49 -11.90 -0.98
N GLU A 370 -22.37 -11.65 -1.67
CA GLU A 370 -21.10 -12.33 -1.40
C GLU A 370 -20.47 -11.86 -0.09
N VAL A 371 -20.58 -10.57 0.26
CA VAL A 371 -20.13 -10.05 1.57
C VAL A 371 -20.95 -10.64 2.72
N ILE A 372 -22.28 -10.75 2.53
CA ILE A 372 -23.15 -11.38 3.53
C ILE A 372 -22.81 -12.87 3.66
N ARG A 373 -22.62 -13.57 2.55
CA ARG A 373 -22.24 -14.99 2.53
C ARG A 373 -20.89 -15.23 3.20
N SER A 374 -19.87 -14.44 2.88
CA SER A 374 -18.52 -14.57 3.45
C SER A 374 -18.50 -14.36 4.97
N ARG A 375 -19.36 -13.45 5.48
CA ARG A 375 -19.35 -13.05 6.89
C ARG A 375 -20.38 -13.76 7.78
N ILE A 376 -21.55 -14.12 7.26
CA ILE A 376 -22.64 -14.73 8.04
C ILE A 376 -22.66 -16.26 7.87
N LEU A 377 -22.46 -16.77 6.66
CA LEU A 377 -22.57 -18.21 6.38
C LEU A 377 -21.27 -19.00 6.68
N SER A 378 -20.19 -18.32 7.07
CA SER A 378 -18.91 -18.94 7.45
C SER A 378 -18.91 -19.62 8.82
N GLY A 379 -19.99 -19.51 9.60
CA GLY A 379 -20.17 -20.27 10.84
C GLY A 379 -19.05 -20.00 11.86
N LYS A 380 -18.25 -21.02 12.23
CA LYS A 380 -17.07 -20.86 13.12
C LYS A 380 -15.76 -20.55 12.38
N ARG A 381 -15.74 -20.61 11.04
CA ARG A 381 -14.54 -20.44 10.21
C ARG A 381 -14.32 -18.97 9.83
N ALA A 382 -13.08 -18.62 9.49
CA ALA A 382 -12.74 -17.38 8.83
C ALA A 382 -13.17 -17.39 7.34
N THR A 383 -12.84 -16.33 6.61
CA THR A 383 -13.06 -16.31 5.15
C THR A 383 -12.26 -17.43 4.47
N GLY A 384 -12.73 -17.89 3.31
CA GLY A 384 -12.07 -18.96 2.55
C GLY A 384 -10.56 -18.74 2.34
N PRO A 385 -10.13 -17.55 1.90
CA PRO A 385 -8.70 -17.23 1.76
C PRO A 385 -7.91 -17.36 3.08
N VAL A 386 -8.44 -16.83 4.19
CA VAL A 386 -7.77 -16.91 5.51
C VAL A 386 -7.65 -18.35 5.99
N GLU A 387 -8.70 -19.16 5.80
CA GLU A 387 -8.65 -20.59 6.14
C GLU A 387 -7.66 -21.36 5.24
N ALA A 388 -7.50 -20.96 3.97
CA ALA A 388 -6.50 -21.55 3.07
C ALA A 388 -5.07 -21.26 3.55
N PHE A 389 -4.79 -20.01 3.97
CA PHE A 389 -3.51 -19.66 4.60
C PHE A 389 -3.27 -20.46 5.88
N LYS A 390 -4.29 -20.62 6.72
CA LYS A 390 -4.18 -21.42 7.94
C LYS A 390 -3.85 -22.90 7.66
N ALA A 391 -4.38 -23.45 6.57
CA ALA A 391 -4.19 -24.86 6.21
C ALA A 391 -2.91 -25.14 5.40
N LYS A 392 -2.46 -24.19 4.58
CA LYS A 392 -1.40 -24.39 3.58
C LYS A 392 -0.19 -23.47 3.74
N GLY A 393 -0.35 -22.35 4.46
CA GLY A 393 0.69 -21.34 4.61
C GLY A 393 1.81 -21.83 5.51
N GLU A 394 3.05 -21.65 5.06
CA GLU A 394 4.24 -22.07 5.81
C GLU A 394 4.47 -21.29 7.11
N ASP A 395 3.86 -20.11 7.25
CA ASP A 395 4.01 -19.24 8.42
C ASP A 395 2.99 -19.56 9.55
N PHE A 396 2.06 -20.49 9.36
CA PHE A 396 0.96 -20.74 10.31
C PHE A 396 1.20 -21.97 11.18
N VAL A 397 0.96 -21.83 12.49
CA VAL A 397 0.83 -22.91 13.46
C VAL A 397 -0.58 -22.91 14.02
N VAL A 398 -1.25 -24.05 14.01
CA VAL A 398 -2.54 -24.25 14.70
C VAL A 398 -2.37 -25.39 15.68
N ALA A 399 -2.76 -25.17 16.93
CA ALA A 399 -2.60 -26.15 17.99
C ALA A 399 -3.73 -26.04 19.03
N ASP A 400 -4.09 -27.17 19.63
CA ASP A 400 -5.12 -27.20 20.68
C ASP A 400 -4.54 -26.82 22.04
N THR A 401 -3.23 -26.97 22.23
CA THR A 401 -2.53 -26.58 23.46
C THR A 401 -1.42 -25.57 23.22
N LEU A 402 -1.09 -24.80 24.26
CA LEU A 402 0.01 -23.82 24.20
C LEU A 402 1.38 -24.49 24.02
N ALA A 403 1.59 -25.67 24.60
CA ALA A 403 2.85 -26.41 24.46
C ALA A 403 3.10 -26.83 23.00
N GLU A 404 2.07 -27.36 22.34
CA GLU A 404 2.14 -27.71 20.91
C GLU A 404 2.30 -26.47 20.03
N LEU A 405 1.65 -25.37 20.39
CA LEU A 405 1.81 -24.10 19.69
C LEU A 405 3.27 -23.63 19.71
N VAL A 406 3.89 -23.60 20.89
CA VAL A 406 5.29 -23.19 21.08
C VAL A 406 6.25 -24.13 20.35
N ALA A 407 6.02 -25.44 20.42
CA ALA A 407 6.80 -26.41 19.66
C ALA A 407 6.70 -26.17 18.15
N GLY A 408 5.51 -25.82 17.64
CA GLY A 408 5.31 -25.45 16.25
C GLY A 408 6.00 -24.14 15.86
N MET A 409 5.94 -23.11 16.72
CA MET A 409 6.60 -21.83 16.49
C MET A 409 8.12 -21.99 16.36
N ASN A 410 8.72 -22.68 17.33
CA ASN A 410 10.15 -23.00 17.34
C ASN A 410 10.56 -23.84 16.11
N ARG A 411 9.73 -24.84 15.71
CA ARG A 411 9.96 -25.65 14.51
C ARG A 411 9.99 -24.80 13.23
N ILE A 412 9.01 -23.92 13.03
CA ILE A 412 8.94 -23.07 11.82
C ILE A 412 10.10 -22.06 11.81
N ALA A 413 10.46 -21.49 12.96
CA ALA A 413 11.58 -20.56 13.04
C ALA A 413 12.96 -21.24 12.96
N GLY A 414 13.03 -22.57 13.06
CA GLY A 414 14.27 -23.33 13.06
C GLY A 414 15.15 -23.06 14.28
N ASN A 415 14.56 -22.75 15.44
CA ASN A 415 15.27 -22.42 16.67
C ASN A 415 14.49 -22.89 17.91
N THR A 416 14.95 -22.52 19.11
CA THR A 416 14.27 -22.83 20.39
C THR A 416 14.14 -21.57 21.26
N LEU A 417 13.89 -20.41 20.64
CA LEU A 417 13.89 -19.12 21.34
C LEU A 417 12.62 -18.89 22.17
N ILE A 418 11.49 -19.48 21.76
CA ILE A 418 10.22 -19.31 22.46
C ILE A 418 10.14 -20.28 23.64
N ASP A 419 10.04 -19.73 24.85
CA ASP A 419 9.78 -20.47 26.09
C ASP A 419 8.28 -20.52 26.41
N ALA A 420 7.76 -21.72 26.69
CA ALA A 420 6.34 -21.93 26.91
C ALA A 420 5.82 -21.32 28.22
N ALA A 421 6.62 -21.35 29.29
CA ALA A 421 6.22 -20.80 30.58
C ALA A 421 6.13 -19.26 30.53
N ARG A 422 7.11 -18.62 29.89
CA ARG A 422 7.13 -17.18 29.64
C ARG A 422 5.98 -16.75 28.74
N LEU A 423 5.70 -17.47 27.65
CA LEU A 423 4.59 -17.15 26.76
C LEU A 423 3.25 -17.29 27.52
N HIS A 424 3.07 -18.37 28.29
CA HIS A 424 1.89 -18.58 29.13
C HIS A 424 1.67 -17.43 30.11
N ALA A 425 2.72 -17.02 30.85
CA ALA A 425 2.62 -15.97 31.86
C ALA A 425 2.12 -14.64 31.26
N GLN A 426 2.61 -14.27 30.07
CA GLN A 426 2.21 -13.05 29.38
C GLN A 426 0.75 -13.11 28.90
N ILE A 427 0.31 -14.26 28.35
CA ILE A 427 -1.08 -14.45 27.92
C ILE A 427 -2.02 -14.44 29.13
N ALA A 428 -1.67 -15.15 30.20
CA ALA A 428 -2.46 -15.20 31.44
C ALA A 428 -2.62 -13.81 32.08
N ALA A 429 -1.56 -12.99 32.09
CA ALA A 429 -1.61 -11.63 32.63
C ALA A 429 -2.58 -10.70 31.86
N ARG A 430 -2.68 -10.87 30.53
CA ARG A 430 -3.69 -10.19 29.71
C ARG A 430 -5.08 -10.77 29.98
N ASP A 431 -5.24 -12.08 29.96
CA ASP A 431 -6.53 -12.77 30.14
C ASP A 431 -7.19 -12.47 31.49
N ALA A 432 -6.39 -12.25 32.54
CA ALA A 432 -6.87 -11.84 33.87
C ALA A 432 -7.62 -10.50 33.88
N GLN A 433 -7.48 -9.68 32.84
CA GLN A 433 -8.08 -8.34 32.76
C GLN A 433 -9.26 -8.24 31.78
N VAL A 434 -9.60 -9.33 31.08
CA VAL A 434 -10.58 -9.34 29.96
C VAL A 434 -12.03 -9.06 30.36
N ASP A 435 -12.43 -9.47 31.56
CA ASP A 435 -13.85 -9.48 31.94
C ASP A 435 -14.38 -8.09 32.34
N ASN A 436 -13.47 -7.14 32.59
CA ASN A 436 -13.84 -5.77 32.96
C ASN A 436 -14.03 -4.89 31.73
N PRO A 437 -14.92 -3.88 31.78
CA PRO A 437 -15.05 -2.88 30.72
C PRO A 437 -13.88 -1.87 30.69
N PHE A 438 -12.98 -1.95 31.67
CA PHE A 438 -11.76 -1.15 31.82
C PHE A 438 -10.59 -2.07 32.16
N ALA A 439 -9.37 -1.70 31.78
CA ALA A 439 -8.16 -2.48 32.03
C ALA A 439 -6.94 -1.56 32.17
N LYS A 440 -5.84 -2.07 32.73
CA LYS A 440 -4.52 -1.42 32.70
C LYS A 440 -3.65 -1.89 31.54
N ASP A 441 -3.94 -3.06 30.98
CA ASP A 441 -3.25 -3.58 29.80
C ASP A 441 -3.55 -2.68 28.59
N ALA A 442 -2.50 -2.09 28.01
CA ALA A 442 -2.64 -1.13 26.91
C ALA A 442 -3.37 -1.72 25.68
N GLN A 443 -3.17 -3.01 25.40
CA GLN A 443 -3.86 -3.66 24.29
C GLN A 443 -5.34 -3.85 24.57
N LEU A 444 -5.73 -4.26 25.78
CA LEU A 444 -7.14 -4.33 26.15
C LEU A 444 -7.81 -2.96 26.10
N MET A 445 -7.14 -1.91 26.60
CA MET A 445 -7.62 -0.52 26.45
C MET A 445 -7.87 -0.16 24.99
N ALA A 446 -6.92 -0.49 24.10
CA ALA A 446 -7.04 -0.29 22.65
C ALA A 446 -8.22 -1.08 22.03
N ILE A 447 -8.43 -2.34 22.43
CA ILE A 447 -9.54 -3.16 21.94
C ILE A 447 -10.89 -2.56 22.38
N HIS A 448 -11.01 -2.11 23.64
CA HIS A 448 -12.21 -1.43 24.11
C HIS A 448 -12.46 -0.13 23.35
N ALA A 449 -11.43 0.69 23.16
CA ALA A 449 -11.52 1.93 22.39
C ALA A 449 -11.96 1.69 20.94
N ALA A 450 -11.35 0.72 20.24
CA ALA A 450 -11.74 0.35 18.88
C ALA A 450 -13.22 -0.05 18.82
N ARG A 451 -13.72 -0.78 19.82
CA ARG A 451 -15.13 -1.22 19.89
C ARG A 451 -16.11 -0.10 20.24
N ASN A 452 -15.67 1.09 20.64
CA ASN A 452 -16.55 2.26 20.76
C ASN A 452 -16.99 2.75 19.37
N TYR A 453 -16.17 2.53 18.34
CA TYR A 453 -16.58 2.75 16.97
C TYR A 453 -17.50 1.63 16.47
N ARG A 454 -18.69 2.00 15.97
CA ARG A 454 -19.72 1.05 15.51
C ARG A 454 -19.22 0.14 14.38
N GLY A 455 -18.44 0.69 13.44
CA GLY A 455 -17.88 -0.08 12.32
C GLY A 455 -17.00 -1.20 12.84
N ASP A 456 -16.04 -0.86 13.69
CA ASP A 456 -15.13 -1.83 14.29
C ASP A 456 -15.86 -2.86 15.15
N ARG A 457 -16.75 -2.43 16.05
CA ARG A 457 -17.49 -3.35 16.93
C ARG A 457 -18.22 -4.45 16.17
N LEU A 458 -18.87 -4.08 15.07
CA LEU A 458 -19.71 -4.97 14.27
C LEU A 458 -18.88 -5.83 13.33
N ILE A 459 -17.95 -5.20 12.60
CA ILE A 459 -17.32 -5.82 11.44
C ILE A 459 -15.89 -6.27 11.72
N ARG A 460 -15.13 -5.49 12.49
CA ARG A 460 -13.67 -5.63 12.52
C ARG A 460 -13.16 -6.29 13.78
N THR A 461 -13.53 -5.79 14.96
CA THR A 461 -12.86 -6.11 16.23
C THR A 461 -13.61 -7.18 17.00
N ALA A 462 -12.91 -8.25 17.35
CA ALA A 462 -13.36 -9.35 18.20
C ALA A 462 -13.83 -8.84 19.57
N LYS A 463 -14.73 -9.58 20.20
CA LYS A 463 -15.05 -9.33 21.61
C LYS A 463 -13.85 -9.83 22.43
N PRO A 464 -13.34 -9.06 23.41
CA PRO A 464 -12.35 -9.57 24.34
C PRO A 464 -12.81 -10.92 24.94
N HIS A 465 -11.89 -11.87 24.99
CA HIS A 465 -12.06 -13.20 25.58
C HIS A 465 -10.67 -13.71 26.02
N ARG A 466 -10.67 -14.75 26.86
CA ARG A 466 -9.47 -15.40 27.36
C ARG A 466 -8.90 -16.35 26.31
N PHE A 467 -7.63 -16.23 25.99
CA PHE A 467 -6.97 -17.12 25.03
C PHE A 467 -6.74 -18.51 25.62
N LEU A 468 -6.42 -18.58 26.91
CA LEU A 468 -6.10 -19.85 27.60
C LEU A 468 -7.34 -20.65 28.03
N ASP A 469 -8.54 -20.13 27.79
CA ASP A 469 -9.77 -20.89 27.97
C ASP A 469 -9.97 -21.85 26.77
N PRO A 470 -10.00 -23.18 26.97
CA PRO A 470 -10.08 -24.16 25.90
C PRO A 470 -11.30 -24.00 24.98
N GLU A 471 -12.40 -23.38 25.45
CA GLU A 471 -13.57 -23.10 24.61
C GLU A 471 -13.29 -22.05 23.51
N ASN A 472 -12.18 -21.32 23.63
CA ASN A 472 -11.72 -20.35 22.65
C ASN A 472 -10.68 -20.92 21.67
N GLY A 473 -10.30 -22.19 21.84
CA GLY A 473 -9.38 -22.89 20.94
C GLY A 473 -9.94 -23.13 19.52
N PRO A 474 -9.10 -23.56 18.57
CA PRO A 474 -7.65 -23.75 18.74
C PRO A 474 -6.89 -22.43 18.88
N LEU A 475 -5.67 -22.51 19.43
CA LEU A 475 -4.69 -21.43 19.38
C LEU A 475 -4.00 -21.41 18.01
N ILE A 476 -3.64 -20.22 17.57
CA ILE A 476 -3.01 -19.96 16.29
C ILE A 476 -1.81 -19.08 16.53
N ALA A 477 -0.68 -19.41 15.90
CA ALA A 477 0.49 -18.55 15.82
C ALA A 477 0.83 -18.29 14.36
N VAL A 478 1.22 -17.06 14.03
CA VAL A 478 1.58 -16.66 12.67
C VAL A 478 2.96 -16.01 12.71
N ARG A 479 3.92 -16.60 12.00
CA ARG A 479 5.23 -16.01 11.78
C ARG A 479 5.09 -14.86 10.80
N LEU A 480 5.46 -13.67 11.22
CA LEU A 480 5.36 -12.48 10.40
C LEU A 480 6.73 -12.09 9.86
N ASN A 481 6.76 -11.72 8.59
CA ASN A 481 7.93 -11.35 7.82
C ASN A 481 7.83 -9.86 7.45
N VAL A 482 8.97 -9.21 7.27
CA VAL A 482 9.00 -7.86 6.67
C VAL A 482 8.59 -7.96 5.20
N LEU A 483 7.55 -7.21 4.84
CA LEU A 483 6.98 -7.19 3.51
C LEU A 483 7.31 -5.87 2.81
N THR A 484 8.04 -5.96 1.69
CA THR A 484 8.32 -4.79 0.86
C THR A 484 7.05 -4.27 0.23
N ARG A 485 6.86 -2.95 0.22
CA ARG A 485 5.65 -2.35 -0.33
C ARG A 485 5.91 -1.09 -1.12
N LYS A 486 6.25 0.02 -0.46
CA LYS A 486 6.30 1.35 -1.12
C LYS A 486 7.61 2.08 -0.87
N THR A 487 8.03 2.84 -1.87
CA THR A 487 8.92 3.98 -1.67
C THR A 487 8.09 5.22 -1.39
N LEU A 488 8.36 5.88 -0.27
CA LEU A 488 7.71 7.14 0.07
C LEU A 488 8.44 8.32 -0.55
N GLY A 489 9.76 8.27 -0.66
CA GLY A 489 10.54 9.21 -1.45
C GLY A 489 10.41 8.99 -2.96
N GLY A 490 10.94 9.93 -3.76
CA GLY A 490 10.95 9.81 -5.21
C GLY A 490 11.40 11.08 -5.95
N LEU A 491 11.08 11.15 -7.23
CA LEU A 491 11.33 12.31 -8.09
C LEU A 491 10.55 13.52 -7.56
N GLN A 492 11.26 14.63 -7.37
CA GLN A 492 10.67 15.87 -6.88
C GLN A 492 9.82 16.52 -7.98
N THR A 493 8.62 16.97 -7.62
CA THR A 493 7.71 17.66 -8.54
C THR A 493 7.06 18.86 -7.88
N ASP A 494 6.74 19.90 -8.65
CA ASP A 494 5.79 20.92 -8.20
C ASP A 494 4.34 20.42 -8.29
N LEU A 495 3.35 21.26 -7.94
CA LEU A 495 1.92 20.89 -7.94
C LEU A 495 1.32 20.65 -9.34
N ASP A 496 1.99 21.12 -10.39
CA ASP A 496 1.66 20.85 -11.81
C ASP A 496 2.31 19.55 -12.31
N SER A 497 2.89 18.77 -11.40
CA SER A 497 3.63 17.53 -11.68
C SER A 497 4.86 17.71 -12.58
N ARG A 498 5.35 18.94 -12.78
CA ARG A 498 6.62 19.17 -13.49
C ARG A 498 7.76 18.66 -12.63
N MET A 499 8.67 17.94 -13.23
CA MET A 499 9.84 17.42 -12.54
C MET A 499 10.78 18.57 -12.19
N ILE A 500 11.26 18.59 -10.95
CA ILE A 500 12.20 19.61 -10.46
C ILE A 500 13.61 19.03 -10.52
N GLY A 501 14.53 19.80 -11.08
CA GLY A 501 15.94 19.49 -11.16
C GLY A 501 16.69 19.86 -9.87
N ALA A 502 17.97 19.48 -9.79
CA ALA A 502 18.80 19.75 -8.61
C ALA A 502 19.10 21.24 -8.39
N ASP A 503 18.89 22.06 -9.41
CA ASP A 503 18.96 23.52 -9.36
C ASP A 503 17.67 24.17 -8.83
N GLY A 504 16.65 23.37 -8.50
CA GLY A 504 15.34 23.83 -8.05
C GLY A 504 14.43 24.36 -9.16
N GLN A 505 14.84 24.26 -10.42
CA GLN A 505 14.03 24.65 -11.58
C GLN A 505 13.27 23.47 -12.15
N ALA A 506 12.14 23.75 -12.82
CA ALA A 506 11.44 22.71 -13.57
C ALA A 506 12.27 22.27 -14.78
N VAL A 507 12.40 20.96 -14.98
CA VAL A 507 13.02 20.38 -16.18
C VAL A 507 12.02 20.47 -17.33
N PRO A 508 12.30 21.26 -18.40
CA PRO A 508 11.32 21.48 -19.46
C PRO A 508 10.88 20.18 -20.13
N GLY A 509 9.57 20.01 -20.30
CA GLY A 509 8.97 18.84 -20.96
C GLY A 509 8.95 17.55 -20.11
N LEU A 510 9.45 17.57 -18.86
CA LEU A 510 9.54 16.37 -18.03
C LEU A 510 8.63 16.45 -16.81
N PHE A 511 7.83 15.39 -16.60
CA PHE A 511 6.82 15.29 -15.55
C PHE A 511 6.90 13.94 -14.85
N ALA A 512 6.38 13.85 -13.62
CA ALA A 512 6.21 12.57 -12.94
C ALA A 512 4.97 12.53 -12.04
N ALA A 513 4.38 11.34 -11.90
CA ALA A 513 3.22 11.12 -11.04
C ALA A 513 3.17 9.69 -10.48
N GLY A 514 2.44 9.52 -9.38
CA GLY A 514 2.37 8.26 -8.64
C GLY A 514 3.65 7.96 -7.86
N GLU A 515 3.84 6.71 -7.48
CA GLU A 515 4.90 6.29 -6.55
C GLU A 515 6.31 6.68 -6.99
N VAL A 516 6.59 6.77 -8.28
CA VAL A 516 7.91 7.21 -8.81
C VAL A 516 8.27 8.64 -8.37
N ALA A 517 7.25 9.48 -8.15
CA ALA A 517 7.36 10.85 -7.67
C ALA A 517 7.17 10.96 -6.14
N GLY A 518 7.28 9.84 -5.40
CA GLY A 518 6.87 9.79 -4.00
C GLY A 518 5.38 10.13 -3.83
N PHE A 519 4.56 9.75 -4.83
CA PHE A 519 3.14 10.12 -5.02
C PHE A 519 2.88 11.62 -5.25
N GLY A 520 3.94 12.41 -5.36
CA GLY A 520 3.96 13.85 -5.61
C GLY A 520 4.96 14.54 -4.68
N GLY A 521 5.71 15.51 -5.22
CA GLY A 521 6.66 16.30 -4.45
C GLY A 521 7.92 15.55 -4.03
N GLY A 522 8.08 14.28 -4.43
CA GLY A 522 9.17 13.42 -3.96
C GLY A 522 8.95 12.89 -2.54
N GLY A 523 7.72 12.93 -2.03
CA GLY A 523 7.36 12.18 -0.82
C GLY A 523 6.40 12.88 0.12
N TYR A 524 5.21 13.23 -0.38
CA TYR A 524 4.15 13.91 0.39
C TYR A 524 3.65 13.16 1.64
N HIS A 525 4.06 11.91 1.86
CA HIS A 525 3.80 11.18 3.09
C HIS A 525 4.80 11.47 4.22
N GLY A 526 5.94 12.10 3.92
CA GLY A 526 7.06 12.18 4.86
C GLY A 526 7.53 10.79 5.27
N TYR A 527 7.79 10.57 6.56
CA TYR A 527 8.30 9.28 7.06
C TYR A 527 7.25 8.17 7.16
N ASN A 528 5.98 8.50 7.35
CA ASN A 528 4.92 7.50 7.59
C ASN A 528 3.67 7.82 6.78
N ALA A 529 3.18 6.84 6.02
CA ALA A 529 1.95 7.00 5.26
C ALA A 529 0.71 6.74 6.14
N LEU A 530 -0.38 7.48 5.87
CA LEU A 530 -1.70 7.18 6.42
C LEU A 530 -2.46 6.22 5.50
N GLU A 531 -3.45 5.50 6.01
CA GLU A 531 -4.07 4.46 5.19
C GLU A 531 -4.97 5.04 4.10
N GLY A 532 -4.93 4.42 2.91
CA GLY A 532 -5.74 4.84 1.76
C GLY A 532 -5.15 6.02 0.98
N THR A 533 -3.97 6.48 1.34
CA THR A 533 -3.31 7.59 0.65
C THR A 533 -2.55 7.13 -0.60
N PHE A 534 -2.07 5.88 -0.68
CA PHE A 534 -1.31 5.44 -1.86
C PHE A 534 -2.12 5.46 -3.16
N LEU A 535 -3.33 4.91 -3.18
CA LEU A 535 -4.18 4.95 -4.38
C LEU A 535 -4.65 6.36 -4.67
N GLY A 536 -5.10 7.08 -3.63
CA GLY A 536 -5.53 8.47 -3.77
C GLY A 536 -4.41 9.37 -4.29
N GLY A 537 -3.17 9.19 -3.83
CA GLY A 537 -1.99 9.92 -4.29
C GLY A 537 -1.66 9.64 -5.75
N CYS A 538 -1.78 8.39 -6.22
CA CYS A 538 -1.68 8.07 -7.65
C CYS A 538 -2.75 8.76 -8.48
N ILE A 539 -4.00 8.78 -7.99
CA ILE A 539 -5.12 9.46 -8.66
C ILE A 539 -4.87 10.98 -8.70
N PHE A 540 -4.47 11.56 -7.58
CA PHE A 540 -4.28 13.00 -7.44
C PHE A 540 -3.12 13.51 -8.29
N SER A 541 -1.93 12.93 -8.15
CA SER A 541 -0.77 13.33 -8.96
C SER A 541 -0.95 13.00 -10.45
N GLY A 542 -1.58 11.88 -10.80
CA GLY A 542 -1.90 11.55 -12.19
C GLY A 542 -2.88 12.56 -12.80
N ARG A 543 -3.90 12.97 -12.04
CA ARG A 543 -4.85 14.03 -12.45
C ARG A 543 -4.15 15.37 -12.65
N ASN A 544 -3.28 15.77 -11.73
CA ASN A 544 -2.54 17.03 -11.85
C ASN A 544 -1.63 17.04 -13.08
N ALA A 545 -0.86 15.96 -13.32
CA ALA A 545 -0.10 15.80 -14.55
C ALA A 545 -0.98 15.89 -15.81
N GLY A 546 -2.13 15.20 -15.83
CA GLY A 546 -3.02 15.20 -16.98
C GLY A 546 -3.75 16.53 -17.22
N ARG A 547 -3.91 17.36 -16.18
CA ARG A 547 -4.53 18.69 -16.24
C ARG A 547 -3.54 19.85 -16.38
N SER A 548 -2.25 19.58 -16.21
CA SER A 548 -1.21 20.60 -16.30
C SER A 548 -1.23 21.33 -17.64
N ASP A 549 -1.28 22.66 -17.59
CA ASP A 549 -1.20 23.51 -18.78
C ASP A 549 0.23 23.58 -19.36
N PHE A 550 1.21 23.01 -18.66
CA PHE A 550 2.57 22.86 -19.15
C PHE A 550 2.77 21.63 -20.03
N VAL A 551 1.79 20.71 -20.09
CA VAL A 551 1.78 19.62 -21.07
C VAL A 551 1.30 20.19 -22.41
N ALA A 552 2.13 20.01 -23.44
CA ALA A 552 2.01 20.63 -24.75
C ALA A 552 0.69 20.35 -25.47
#